data_AF-A0A015IGG5-F1
#
_entry.id   AF-A0A015IGG5-F1
#
_cell.length_a   1.000
_cell.length_b   1.000
_cell.length_c   1.000
_cell.angle_alpha   90.00
_cell.angle_beta   90.00
_cell.angle_gamma   90.00
#
_symmetry.space_group_name_H-M   'P 1'
#
loop_
_entity.id
_entity.type
_entity.pdbx_description
1 polymer ?
#
loop_
_entity_poly.entity_id
_entity_poly.type
_entity_poly.pdbx_seq_one_letter_code
_entity_poly.pdbx_strand_id
1 'polypeptide(L)'
;MRELSIHSQNILVHRHNIKLADFGLSRKINDLLTDARGVIPYVDPQYLDSIEIKSLNETYDVYSVGVLFWQISSGYIPFENVDYDANLIMDIKKGRREYDVKDTLIEYSDLYKKCWESDPNKRPTMQKIVESLEAIIFENKKIDDTTLYE
;
A
#
# COMPACT_ATOMS: atom_id res chain seq x y z
N MET A 1 9.92 5.09 16.42
CA MET A 1 8.72 4.24 16.61
C MET A 1 8.38 3.69 15.23
N ARG A 2 8.06 2.40 15.06
CA ARG A 2 7.91 1.77 13.73
C ARG A 2 6.44 1.53 13.42
N GLU A 3 6.04 1.89 12.21
CA GLU A 3 4.66 1.89 11.72
C GLU A 3 4.35 0.58 10.97
N LEU A 4 4.16 -0.52 11.70
CA LEU A 4 3.60 -1.76 11.12
C LEU A 4 2.07 -1.68 10.91
N SER A 5 1.54 -0.46 10.83
CA SER A 5 0.13 -0.11 11.02
C SER A 5 -0.47 0.64 9.82
N ILE A 6 0.24 0.75 8.68
CA ILE A 6 -0.35 1.35 7.47
C ILE A 6 -1.28 0.34 6.79
N HIS A 7 -2.55 0.37 7.18
CA HIS A 7 -3.64 -0.33 6.52
C HIS A 7 -4.92 0.52 6.59
N SER A 8 -5.93 0.21 5.78
CA SER A 8 -7.15 1.02 5.69
C SER A 8 -7.87 1.22 7.01
N GLN A 9 -7.84 0.23 7.92
CA GLN A 9 -8.50 0.37 9.23
C GLN A 9 -7.85 1.43 10.15
N ASN A 10 -6.63 1.88 9.82
CA ASN A 10 -5.91 2.91 10.54
C ASN A 10 -5.98 4.28 9.84
N ILE A 11 -6.87 4.42 8.86
CA ILE A 11 -7.08 5.68 8.15
C ILE A 11 -8.38 6.31 8.64
N LEU A 12 -8.26 7.47 9.27
CA LEU A 12 -9.38 8.28 9.72
C LEU A 12 -9.73 9.34 8.66
N VAL A 13 -11.00 9.38 8.27
CA VAL A 13 -11.52 10.37 7.34
C VAL A 13 -12.44 11.33 8.10
N HIS A 14 -12.11 12.62 8.11
CA HIS A 14 -12.96 13.65 8.70
C HIS A 14 -12.94 14.94 7.87
N ARG A 15 -14.11 15.39 7.40
CA ARG A 15 -14.26 16.63 6.62
C ARG A 15 -13.25 16.71 5.47
N HIS A 16 -13.19 15.68 4.64
CA HIS A 16 -12.25 15.53 3.51
C HIS A 16 -10.76 15.51 3.89
N ASN A 17 -10.42 15.45 5.18
CA ASN A 17 -9.06 15.23 5.64
C ASN A 17 -8.85 13.76 5.96
N ILE A 18 -7.77 13.21 5.42
CA ILE A 18 -7.34 11.84 5.69
C ILE A 18 -6.17 11.92 6.68
N LYS A 19 -6.27 11.18 7.78
CA LYS A 19 -5.22 11.09 8.81
C LYS A 19 -4.91 9.64 9.10
N LEU A 20 -3.63 9.31 9.14
CA LEU A 20 -3.19 8.03 9.70
C LEU A 20 -3.36 8.08 11.22
N ALA A 21 -3.95 7.03 11.78
CA ALA A 21 -4.09 6.79 13.20
C ALA A 21 -3.32 5.52 13.59
N ASP A 22 -3.17 5.30 14.90
CA ASP A 22 -2.44 4.16 15.48
C ASP A 22 -0.93 4.11 15.16
N PHE A 23 -0.20 5.07 15.74
CA PHE A 23 1.27 5.12 15.75
C PHE A 23 1.89 4.22 16.87
N GLY A 24 1.11 3.30 17.46
CA GLY A 24 1.34 2.84 18.84
C GLY A 24 1.59 1.35 19.07
N LEU A 25 1.31 0.45 18.12
CA LEU A 25 1.38 -0.99 18.36
C LEU A 25 2.34 -1.68 17.38
N SER A 26 3.63 -1.73 17.73
CA SER A 26 4.56 -2.63 17.03
C SER A 26 4.23 -4.08 17.39
N ARG A 27 3.46 -4.75 16.51
CA ARG A 27 3.10 -6.17 16.69
C ARG A 27 4.25 -7.06 16.20
N LYS A 28 4.60 -8.10 16.96
CA LYS A 28 5.60 -9.10 16.49
C LYS A 28 4.98 -9.93 15.38
N ILE A 29 5.80 -10.53 14.51
CA ILE A 29 5.34 -11.41 13.42
C ILE A 29 4.40 -12.53 13.94
N ASN A 30 4.68 -13.11 15.11
CA ASN A 30 3.80 -14.10 15.72
C ASN A 30 2.43 -13.56 16.12
N ASP A 31 2.34 -12.28 16.50
CA ASP A 31 1.08 -11.61 16.84
C ASP A 31 0.29 -11.27 15.57
N LEU A 32 0.99 -10.97 14.45
CA LEU A 32 0.39 -10.76 13.14
C LEU A 32 -0.30 -12.04 12.61
N LEU A 33 0.36 -13.19 12.78
CA LEU A 33 -0.15 -14.49 12.34
C LEU A 33 -1.34 -15.01 13.16
N THR A 34 -1.45 -14.60 14.43
CA THR A 34 -2.49 -15.09 15.34
C THR A 34 -3.70 -14.16 15.43
N ASP A 35 -3.50 -12.83 15.39
CA ASP A 35 -4.53 -11.86 15.81
C ASP A 35 -4.67 -10.66 14.86
N ALA A 36 -3.89 -10.61 13.78
CA ALA A 36 -3.94 -9.53 12.79
C ALA A 36 -4.05 -10.06 11.35
N ARG A 37 -4.75 -11.17 11.13
CA ARG A 37 -4.85 -11.81 9.80
C ARG A 37 -5.11 -10.77 8.71
N GLY A 38 -6.08 -9.88 8.90
CA GLY A 38 -6.44 -8.82 7.94
C GLY A 38 -5.34 -7.83 7.50
N VAL A 39 -4.15 -7.85 8.10
CA VAL A 39 -3.03 -6.96 7.70
C VAL A 39 -1.99 -7.64 6.81
N ILE A 40 -2.04 -8.97 6.63
CA ILE A 40 -1.08 -9.74 5.82
C ILE A 40 -0.78 -9.10 4.45
N PRO A 41 -1.77 -8.64 3.66
CA PRO A 41 -1.53 -8.03 2.35
C PRO A 41 -0.69 -6.77 2.40
N TYR A 42 -0.70 -6.04 3.51
CA TYR A 42 0.04 -4.78 3.68
C TYR A 42 1.45 -5.02 4.21
N VAL A 43 1.77 -6.23 4.69
CA VAL A 43 3.09 -6.52 5.24
C VAL A 43 4.07 -6.84 4.12
N ASP A 44 5.21 -6.17 4.13
CA ASP A 44 6.27 -6.41 3.17
C ASP A 44 6.74 -7.89 3.19
N PRO A 45 6.83 -8.57 2.03
CA PRO A 45 7.25 -9.97 1.98
C PRO A 45 8.68 -10.20 2.50
N GLN A 46 9.60 -9.24 2.36
CA GLN A 46 10.96 -9.33 2.91
C GLN A 46 10.98 -9.16 4.43
N TYR A 47 10.04 -8.41 4.99
CA TYR A 47 9.88 -8.33 6.44
C TYR A 47 9.51 -9.71 7.02
N LEU A 48 8.66 -10.46 6.30
CA LEU A 48 8.26 -11.83 6.66
C LEU A 48 9.39 -12.87 6.53
N ASP A 49 10.43 -12.59 5.76
CA ASP A 49 11.61 -13.46 5.59
C ASP A 49 12.72 -13.22 6.62
N SER A 50 12.65 -12.14 7.39
CA SER A 50 13.77 -11.71 8.23
C SER A 50 13.72 -12.32 9.64
N ILE A 51 14.70 -13.20 9.96
CA ILE A 51 14.97 -13.69 11.33
C ILE A 51 15.66 -12.59 12.16
N GLU A 52 16.51 -11.81 11.51
CA GLU A 52 17.08 -10.58 12.05
C GLU A 52 16.44 -9.41 11.35
N ILE A 53 15.81 -8.54 12.11
CA ILE A 53 15.39 -7.21 11.68
C ILE A 53 16.64 -6.50 11.13
N LYS A 54 16.88 -6.61 9.83
CA LYS A 54 17.82 -5.73 9.14
C LYS A 54 17.27 -4.31 9.27
N SER A 55 18.19 -3.37 9.48
CA SER A 55 18.00 -1.94 9.71
C SER A 55 16.65 -1.37 9.24
N LEU A 56 16.04 -0.52 10.09
CA LEU A 56 14.95 0.41 9.77
C LEU A 56 14.90 0.76 8.27
N ASN A 57 13.98 0.17 7.53
CA ASN A 57 13.89 0.37 6.08
C ASN A 57 12.51 0.93 5.74
N GLU A 58 12.46 2.23 5.49
CA GLU A 58 11.27 3.01 5.11
C GLU A 58 10.55 2.41 3.90
N THR A 59 11.25 1.60 3.09
CA THR A 59 10.69 0.91 1.94
C THR A 59 9.62 -0.12 2.31
N TYR A 60 9.60 -0.65 3.54
CA TYR A 60 8.53 -1.54 4.01
C TYR A 60 7.21 -0.77 4.16
N ASP A 61 7.27 0.46 4.69
CA ASP A 61 6.08 1.33 4.79
C ASP A 61 5.60 1.74 3.40
N VAL A 62 6.52 1.95 2.45
CA VAL A 62 6.19 2.21 1.04
C VAL A 62 5.42 1.04 0.42
N TYR A 63 5.77 -0.20 0.75
CA TYR A 63 5.02 -1.37 0.28
C TYR A 63 3.56 -1.32 0.75
N SER A 64 3.35 -1.08 2.05
CA SER A 64 2.02 -0.95 2.66
C SER A 64 1.20 0.16 2.00
N VAL A 65 1.84 1.30 1.69
CA VAL A 65 1.22 2.42 0.95
C VAL A 65 0.80 2.01 -0.47
N GLY A 66 1.58 1.20 -1.16
CA GLY A 66 1.21 0.66 -2.48
C GLY A 66 -0.06 -0.18 -2.44
N VAL A 67 -0.16 -1.10 -1.47
CA VAL A 67 -1.36 -1.94 -1.27
C VAL A 67 -2.57 -1.07 -0.92
N LEU A 68 -2.37 -0.04 -0.09
CA LEU A 68 -3.40 0.91 0.26
C LEU A 68 -3.89 1.73 -0.95
N PHE A 69 -3.00 2.23 -1.79
CA PHE A 69 -3.38 2.95 -3.00
C PHE A 69 -4.17 2.09 -3.95
N TRP A 70 -3.77 0.83 -4.12
CA TRP A 70 -4.58 -0.13 -4.88
C TRP A 70 -5.97 -0.28 -4.28
N GLN A 71 -6.09 -0.43 -2.96
CA GLN A 71 -7.40 -0.55 -2.30
C GLN A 71 -8.26 0.71 -2.47
N ILE A 72 -7.66 1.90 -2.41
CA ILE A 72 -8.38 3.17 -2.64
C ILE A 72 -8.91 3.22 -4.08
N SER A 73 -8.10 2.81 -5.05
CA SER A 73 -8.46 2.77 -6.47
C SER A 73 -9.52 1.70 -6.77
N SER A 74 -9.40 0.52 -6.16
CA SER A 74 -10.27 -0.62 -6.42
C SER A 74 -11.59 -0.56 -5.65
N GLY A 75 -11.58 0.00 -4.44
CA GLY A 75 -12.69 -0.07 -3.50
C GLY A 75 -12.85 -1.44 -2.82
N TYR A 76 -11.95 -2.39 -3.08
CA TYR A 76 -12.02 -3.76 -2.57
C TYR A 76 -11.05 -4.03 -1.43
N ILE A 77 -11.36 -5.05 -0.63
CA ILE A 77 -10.41 -5.60 0.34
C ILE A 77 -9.31 -6.34 -0.45
N PRO A 78 -8.01 -6.11 -0.18
CA PRO A 78 -6.95 -6.87 -0.83
C PRO A 78 -7.17 -8.37 -0.61
N PHE A 79 -7.10 -9.15 -1.67
CA PHE A 79 -7.30 -10.59 -1.68
C PHE A 79 -8.63 -11.03 -1.02
N GLU A 80 -9.72 -10.28 -1.22
CA GLU A 80 -11.04 -10.46 -0.58
C GLU A 80 -11.57 -11.90 -0.57
N ASN A 81 -11.20 -12.71 -1.56
CA ASN A 81 -11.65 -14.10 -1.72
C ASN A 81 -10.57 -15.15 -1.41
N VAL A 82 -9.57 -14.79 -0.61
CA VAL A 82 -8.47 -15.68 -0.23
C VAL A 82 -8.41 -15.77 1.29
N ASP A 83 -8.09 -16.93 1.82
CA ASP A 83 -7.80 -17.08 3.25
C ASP A 83 -6.48 -16.38 3.59
N TYR A 84 -6.51 -15.53 4.61
CA TYR A 84 -5.33 -14.80 5.09
C TYR A 84 -4.49 -15.69 6.01
N ASP A 85 -3.87 -16.68 5.39
CA ASP A 85 -3.09 -17.74 6.04
C ASP A 85 -1.64 -17.79 5.50
N ALA A 86 -0.92 -18.85 5.86
CA ALA A 86 0.45 -19.07 5.40
C ALA A 86 0.55 -19.25 3.87
N ASN A 87 -0.50 -19.72 3.19
CA ASN A 87 -0.49 -19.88 1.74
C ASN A 87 -0.48 -18.52 1.05
N LEU A 88 -1.32 -17.57 1.50
CA LEU A 88 -1.31 -16.21 0.98
C LEU A 88 0.06 -15.53 1.19
N ILE A 89 0.68 -15.70 2.36
CA ILE A 89 2.03 -15.21 2.62
C ILE A 89 3.02 -15.76 1.59
N MET A 90 2.99 -17.07 1.34
CA MET A 90 3.90 -17.70 0.38
C MET A 90 3.65 -17.25 -1.06
N ASP A 91 2.39 -17.01 -1.43
CA ASP A 91 2.04 -16.48 -2.74
C ASP A 91 2.56 -15.05 -2.93
N ILE A 92 2.37 -14.16 -1.94
CA ILE A 92 2.86 -12.77 -1.99
C ILE A 92 4.39 -12.75 -2.11
N LYS A 93 5.09 -13.62 -1.37
CA LYS A 93 6.55 -13.78 -1.45
C LYS A 93 7.02 -14.27 -2.83
N LYS A 94 6.22 -15.09 -3.51
CA LYS A 94 6.47 -15.52 -4.90
C LYS A 94 6.11 -14.44 -5.94
N GLY A 95 5.64 -13.27 -5.50
CA GLY A 95 5.33 -12.15 -6.38
C GLY A 95 3.86 -12.04 -6.76
N ARG A 96 2.95 -12.81 -6.13
CA ARG A 96 1.52 -12.58 -6.32
C ARG A 96 1.16 -11.17 -5.87
N ARG A 97 0.45 -10.44 -6.72
CA ARG A 97 -0.11 -9.11 -6.45
C ARG A 97 -1.55 -9.10 -6.93
N GLU A 98 -2.25 -8.02 -6.60
CA GLU A 98 -3.59 -7.78 -7.11
C GLU A 98 -3.59 -7.49 -8.61
N TYR A 99 -4.77 -7.67 -9.20
CA TYR A 99 -5.01 -7.33 -10.60
C TYR A 99 -5.14 -5.82 -10.81
N ASP A 100 -4.94 -5.40 -12.05
CA ASP A 100 -5.13 -4.02 -12.46
C ASP A 100 -6.59 -3.60 -12.29
N VAL A 101 -6.78 -2.43 -11.70
CA VAL A 101 -8.10 -1.86 -11.49
C VAL A 101 -8.55 -1.17 -12.78
N LYS A 102 -9.69 -1.61 -13.31
CA LYS A 102 -10.28 -1.00 -14.50
C LYS A 102 -10.59 0.48 -14.23
N ASP A 103 -10.44 1.32 -15.26
CA ASP A 103 -10.77 2.74 -15.22
C ASP A 103 -9.92 3.58 -14.23
N THR A 104 -8.84 2.99 -13.69
CA THR A 104 -7.82 3.73 -12.93
C THR A 104 -6.81 4.36 -13.88
N LEU A 105 -6.45 5.62 -13.62
CA LEU A 105 -5.42 6.34 -14.35
C LEU A 105 -4.12 5.55 -14.40
N ILE A 106 -3.50 5.48 -15.57
CA ILE A 106 -2.33 4.63 -15.78
C ILE A 106 -1.17 5.06 -14.88
N GLU A 107 -0.98 6.36 -14.69
CA GLU A 107 0.04 6.96 -13.83
C GLU A 107 -0.16 6.59 -12.35
N TYR A 108 -1.41 6.57 -11.89
CA TYR A 108 -1.74 6.15 -10.53
C TYR A 108 -1.50 4.65 -10.35
N SER A 109 -1.86 3.85 -11.36
CA SER A 109 -1.63 2.41 -11.35
C SER A 109 -0.16 2.05 -11.32
N ASP A 110 0.65 2.74 -12.12
CA ASP A 110 2.10 2.59 -12.15
C ASP A 110 2.73 3.01 -10.82
N LEU A 111 2.19 4.03 -10.17
CA LEU A 111 2.67 4.49 -8.87
C LEU A 111 2.47 3.43 -7.78
N TYR A 112 1.25 2.91 -7.60
CA TYR A 112 1.04 1.88 -6.58
C TYR A 112 1.81 0.60 -6.90
N LYS A 113 1.99 0.26 -8.19
CA LYS A 113 2.81 -0.87 -8.62
C LYS A 113 4.28 -0.71 -8.26
N LYS A 114 4.84 0.48 -8.48
CA LYS A 114 6.21 0.80 -8.06
C LYS A 114 6.39 0.72 -6.55
N CYS A 115 5.36 1.06 -5.78
CA CYS A 115 5.41 1.01 -4.32
C CYS A 115 5.47 -0.43 -3.79
N TRP A 116 4.81 -1.41 -4.42
CA TRP A 116 4.81 -2.81 -3.97
C TRP A 116 5.78 -3.74 -4.74
N GLU A 117 6.78 -3.16 -5.41
CA GLU A 117 7.85 -3.88 -6.09
C GLU A 117 8.53 -4.89 -5.14
N SER A 118 8.93 -6.04 -5.69
CA SER A 118 9.53 -7.13 -4.90
C SER A 118 10.93 -6.79 -4.40
N ASP A 119 11.65 -5.91 -5.12
CA ASP A 119 12.93 -5.35 -4.69
C ASP A 119 12.71 -3.99 -4.00
N PRO A 120 12.92 -3.88 -2.67
CA PRO A 120 12.73 -2.64 -1.92
C PRO A 120 13.56 -1.48 -2.44
N ASN A 121 14.72 -1.74 -3.06
CA ASN A 121 15.57 -0.69 -3.61
C ASN A 121 14.99 -0.03 -4.87
N LYS A 122 14.02 -0.68 -5.51
CA LYS A 122 13.31 -0.14 -6.69
C LYS A 122 12.10 0.70 -6.30
N ARG A 123 11.71 0.68 -5.03
CA ARG A 123 10.57 1.44 -4.55
C ARG A 123 10.91 2.92 -4.44
N PRO A 124 9.95 3.83 -4.73
CA PRO A 124 10.16 5.25 -4.56
C PRO A 124 10.29 5.60 -3.07
N THR A 125 10.88 6.76 -2.79
CA THR A 125 10.80 7.36 -1.46
C THR A 125 9.41 7.97 -1.24
N MET A 126 8.98 8.15 0.01
CA MET A 126 7.71 8.83 0.31
C MET A 126 7.62 10.22 -0.32
N GLN A 127 8.73 10.96 -0.36
CA GLN A 127 8.80 12.25 -1.06
C GLN A 127 8.43 12.12 -2.54
N LYS A 128 9.03 11.16 -3.26
CA LYS A 128 8.74 10.91 -4.68
C LYS A 128 7.29 10.48 -4.91
N ILE A 129 6.71 9.75 -3.95
CA ILE A 129 5.31 9.36 -4.01
C ILE A 129 4.41 10.60 -3.95
N VAL A 130 4.65 11.51 -3.01
CA VAL A 130 3.90 12.77 -2.88
C VAL A 130 4.03 13.60 -4.16
N GLU A 131 5.25 13.80 -4.66
CA GLU A 131 5.50 14.53 -5.91
C GLU A 131 4.75 13.92 -7.09
N SER A 132 4.71 12.58 -7.19
CA SER A 132 3.97 11.87 -8.24
C SER A 132 2.46 12.08 -8.12
N LEU A 133 1.91 12.03 -6.91
CA LEU A 133 0.48 12.27 -6.67
C LEU A 133 0.08 13.70 -7.00
N GLU A 134 0.89 14.68 -6.61
CA GLU A 134 0.66 16.09 -6.94
C GLU A 134 0.63 16.32 -8.45
N ALA A 135 1.57 15.71 -9.18
CA ALA A 135 1.60 15.76 -10.65
C ALA A 135 0.34 15.13 -11.27
N ILE A 136 -0.08 13.95 -10.81
CA ILE A 136 -1.31 13.29 -11.28
C ILE A 136 -2.53 14.19 -11.05
N ILE A 137 -2.68 14.75 -9.84
CA ILE A 137 -3.80 15.64 -9.51
C ILE A 137 -3.80 16.89 -10.39
N PHE A 138 -2.63 17.47 -10.65
CA PHE A 138 -2.51 18.67 -11.47
C PHE A 138 -2.90 18.41 -12.93
N GLU A 139 -2.44 17.30 -13.53
CA GLU A 139 -2.79 16.96 -14.91
C GLU A 139 -4.29 16.61 -15.06
N ASN A 140 -4.89 15.94 -14.08
CA ASN A 140 -6.33 15.63 -14.12
C ASN A 140 -7.20 16.90 -14.10
N LYS A 141 -6.84 17.91 -13.30
CA LYS A 141 -7.58 19.19 -13.28
C LYS A 141 -7.58 19.89 -14.64
N LYS A 142 -6.47 19.82 -15.39
CA LYS A 142 -6.42 20.38 -16.74
C LYS A 142 -7.38 19.67 -17.71
N ILE A 143 -7.52 18.35 -17.57
CA ILE A 143 -8.42 17.56 -18.42
C ILE A 143 -9.87 17.95 -18.15
N ASP A 144 -10.26 18.05 -16.88
CA ASP A 144 -11.60 18.49 -16.48
C ASP A 144 -11.90 19.91 -16.99
N ASP A 145 -10.93 20.83 -16.90
CA ASP A 145 -11.09 22.20 -17.41
C ASP A 145 -11.18 22.26 -18.95
N THR A 146 -10.61 21.30 -19.68
CA THR A 146 -10.62 21.28 -21.15
C THR A 146 -11.89 20.62 -21.70
N THR A 147 -12.46 19.65 -20.98
CA THR A 147 -13.70 18.95 -21.38
C THR A 147 -14.98 19.77 -21.14
N LEU A 148 -14.88 20.93 -20.47
CA LEU A 148 -15.99 21.88 -20.28
C LEU A 148 -16.23 22.81 -21.50
N TYR A 149 -15.45 22.67 -22.57
CA TYR A 149 -15.55 23.48 -23.79
C TYR A 149 -15.89 22.69 -25.06
N GLU A 150 -16.31 21.43 -24.94
CA GLU A 150 -16.92 20.63 -26.02
C GLU A 150 -18.40 20.35 -25.74
#